data_AF-A0A2W6FRE2-F1
#
_entry.id   AF-A0A2W6FRE2-F1
#
_cell.length_a   1.000
_cell.length_b   1.000
_cell.length_c   1.000
_cell.angle_alpha   90.00
_cell.angle_beta   90.00
_cell.angle_gamma   90.00
#
_symmetry.space_group_name_H-M   'P 1'
#
loop_
_entity.id
_entity.type
_entity.pdbx_description
1 polymer ?
#
loop_
_entity_poly.entity_id
_entity_poly.type
_entity_poly.pdbx_seq_one_letter_code
_entity_poly.pdbx_strand_id
1 'polypeptide(L)'
;DASGGPITIEKGERIRIRLYNASQEDHSMHLHGQDEVRVSKNGHANSPVRETTEDIGPGNFSEIIFIADNPGNWVFHCHFPHHTGNMKIAGYLGAPVGMLRVFHYAGSPDVPAQYFSDANYKDPTT
;
A
#
# COMPACT_ATOMS: atom_id res chain seq x y z
N ASP A 1 4.72 -5.79 7.20
CA ASP A 1 5.05 -5.27 8.54
C ASP A 1 3.80 -4.65 9.16
N ALA A 2 3.81 -4.37 10.46
CA ALA A 2 2.76 -3.62 11.15
C ALA A 2 3.25 -2.26 11.68
N SER A 3 4.45 -1.84 11.29
CA SER A 3 5.17 -0.69 11.85
C SER A 3 4.63 0.67 11.39
N GLY A 4 3.70 0.70 10.43
CA GLY A 4 3.11 1.94 9.90
C GLY A 4 4.02 2.74 8.96
N GLY A 5 5.32 2.48 8.97
CA GLY A 5 6.30 3.09 8.06
C GLY A 5 6.37 2.44 6.67
N PRO A 6 7.33 2.89 5.84
CA PRO A 6 7.58 2.30 4.52
C PRO A 6 7.95 0.81 4.60
N ILE A 7 7.52 0.07 3.59
CA ILE A 7 7.89 -1.31 3.34
C ILE A 7 9.17 -1.27 2.51
N THR A 8 10.30 -1.65 3.11
CA THR A 8 11.58 -1.69 2.39
C THR A 8 11.63 -2.90 1.46
N ILE A 9 12.04 -2.68 0.21
CA ILE A 9 12.20 -3.70 -0.84
C ILE A 9 13.53 -3.50 -1.58
N GLU A 10 14.04 -4.54 -2.20
CA GLU A 10 15.24 -4.52 -3.04
C GLU A 10 14.91 -4.61 -4.53
N LYS A 11 15.78 -4.04 -5.37
CA LYS A 11 15.60 -4.14 -6.83
C LYS A 11 15.72 -5.60 -7.27
N GLY A 12 14.74 -6.05 -8.05
CA GLY A 12 14.65 -7.41 -8.58
C GLY A 12 13.83 -8.36 -7.71
N GLU A 13 13.38 -7.93 -6.54
CA GLU A 13 12.49 -8.75 -5.71
C GLU A 13 11.15 -9.02 -6.41
N ARG A 14 10.64 -10.23 -6.21
CA ARG A 14 9.27 -10.58 -6.58
C ARG A 14 8.38 -10.42 -5.37
N ILE A 15 7.60 -9.35 -5.34
CA ILE A 15 6.73 -9.02 -4.22
C ILE A 15 5.33 -9.58 -4.48
N ARG A 16 4.76 -10.28 -3.50
CA ARG A 16 3.36 -10.72 -3.49
C ARG A 16 2.61 -9.93 -2.43
N ILE A 17 1.55 -9.24 -2.83
CA ILE A 17 0.63 -8.57 -1.92
C ILE A 17 -0.64 -9.40 -1.84
N ARG A 18 -1.06 -9.71 -0.61
CA ARG A 18 -2.35 -10.33 -0.31
C ARG A 18 -3.27 -9.28 0.24
N LEU A 19 -4.34 -8.98 -0.50
CA LEU A 19 -5.35 -8.02 -0.13
C LEU A 19 -6.55 -8.78 0.45
N TYR A 20 -7.02 -8.33 1.61
CA TYR A 20 -8.25 -8.81 2.22
C TYR A 20 -9.11 -7.60 2.59
N ASN A 21 -10.32 -7.54 2.03
CA ASN A 21 -11.26 -6.50 2.37
C ASN A 21 -12.13 -6.96 3.56
N ALA A 22 -11.74 -6.52 4.75
CA ALA A 22 -12.47 -6.77 5.99
C ALA A 22 -13.59 -5.74 6.28
N SER A 23 -13.79 -4.74 5.40
CA SER A 23 -14.83 -3.71 5.57
C SER A 23 -16.10 -4.05 4.77
N GLN A 24 -17.09 -3.16 4.84
CA GLN A 24 -18.33 -3.21 4.06
C GLN A 24 -18.31 -2.29 2.82
N GLU A 25 -17.17 -1.67 2.53
CA GLU A 25 -17.00 -0.74 1.42
C GLU A 25 -16.15 -1.37 0.34
N ASP A 26 -16.36 -1.00 -0.93
CA ASP A 26 -15.45 -1.36 -2.02
C ASP A 26 -14.13 -0.58 -1.90
N HIS A 27 -13.02 -1.19 -2.34
CA HIS A 27 -11.73 -0.50 -2.47
C HIS A 27 -11.12 -0.75 -3.83
N SER A 28 -10.45 0.26 -4.36
CA SER A 28 -9.71 0.20 -5.62
C SER A 28 -8.24 0.46 -5.31
N MET A 29 -7.44 -0.59 -5.11
CA MET A 29 -6.09 -0.48 -4.57
C MET A 29 -5.07 -0.26 -5.68
N HIS A 30 -4.44 0.91 -5.70
CA HIS A 30 -3.53 1.34 -6.75
C HIS A 30 -2.07 1.35 -6.28
N LEU A 31 -1.18 0.79 -7.09
CA LEU A 31 0.27 0.81 -6.90
C LEU A 31 0.94 1.75 -7.93
N HIS A 32 1.70 2.73 -7.43
CA HIS A 32 2.45 3.64 -8.29
C HIS A 32 3.74 2.98 -8.81
N GLY A 33 4.18 3.38 -10.01
CA GLY A 33 5.51 3.09 -10.54
C GLY A 33 5.80 1.62 -10.88
N GLN A 34 4.86 0.72 -10.62
CA GLN A 34 4.96 -0.71 -10.93
C GLN A 34 3.72 -1.14 -11.73
N ASP A 35 3.91 -2.10 -12.63
CA ASP A 35 2.79 -2.88 -13.13
C ASP A 35 2.59 -4.09 -12.22
N GLU A 36 1.38 -4.26 -11.72
CA GLU A 36 0.99 -5.43 -10.93
C GLU A 36 0.30 -6.48 -11.81
N VAL A 37 0.42 -7.73 -11.39
CA VAL A 37 -0.22 -8.88 -12.03
C VAL A 37 -1.11 -9.55 -11.01
N ARG A 38 -2.42 -9.51 -11.24
CA ARG A 38 -3.37 -10.28 -10.44
C ARG A 38 -3.22 -11.76 -10.75
N VAL A 39 -3.00 -12.58 -9.73
CA VAL A 39 -2.79 -14.03 -9.88
C VAL A 39 -3.90 -14.87 -9.25
N SER A 40 -4.63 -14.33 -8.29
CA SER A 40 -5.82 -15.01 -7.75
C SER A 40 -6.84 -14.01 -7.20
N LYS A 41 -8.12 -14.40 -7.20
CA LYS A 41 -9.21 -13.65 -6.58
C LYS A 41 -10.16 -14.63 -5.92
N ASN A 42 -10.51 -14.38 -4.66
CA ASN A 42 -11.34 -15.24 -3.84
C ASN A 42 -10.92 -16.72 -3.83
N GLY A 43 -9.60 -16.97 -3.93
CA GLY A 43 -9.02 -18.31 -3.81
C GLY A 43 -8.98 -19.07 -5.12
N HIS A 44 -9.48 -18.45 -6.18
CA HIS A 44 -9.44 -18.98 -7.53
C HIS A 44 -8.26 -18.35 -8.28
N ALA A 45 -7.41 -19.22 -8.83
CA ALA A 45 -6.38 -18.78 -9.76
C ALA A 45 -7.06 -18.12 -10.97
N ASN A 46 -6.56 -16.96 -11.35
CA ASN A 46 -7.01 -16.27 -12.55
C ASN A 46 -5.93 -16.35 -13.63
N SER A 47 -6.35 -16.24 -14.89
CA SER A 47 -5.40 -15.88 -15.94
C SER A 47 -4.69 -14.58 -15.53
N PRO A 48 -3.35 -14.50 -15.65
CA PRO A 48 -2.62 -13.32 -15.24
C PRO A 48 -3.14 -12.08 -15.98
N VAL A 49 -3.64 -11.09 -15.24
CA VAL A 49 -4.04 -9.80 -15.81
C VAL A 49 -3.06 -8.76 -15.30
N ARG A 50 -2.46 -8.00 -16.22
CA ARG A 50 -1.59 -6.87 -15.91
C ARG A 50 -2.45 -5.63 -15.72
N GLU A 51 -2.37 -5.04 -14.55
CA GLU A 51 -3.12 -3.86 -14.13
C GLU A 51 -2.22 -3.01 -13.24
N THR A 52 -2.67 -1.81 -12.87
CA THR A 52 -2.00 -0.97 -11.84
C THR A 52 -2.91 -0.75 -10.63
N THR A 53 -4.14 -1.25 -10.70
CA THR A 53 -5.19 -1.04 -9.71
C THR A 53 -6.05 -2.28 -9.59
N GLU A 54 -6.19 -2.80 -8.37
CA GLU A 54 -7.02 -3.97 -8.05
C GLU A 54 -8.29 -3.56 -7.28
N ASP A 55 -9.46 -3.83 -7.87
CA ASP A 55 -10.74 -3.65 -7.19
C ASP A 55 -11.08 -4.82 -6.27
N ILE A 56 -11.40 -4.54 -5.01
CA ILE A 56 -11.72 -5.55 -3.99
C ILE A 56 -12.95 -5.17 -3.18
N GLY A 57 -14.05 -5.89 -3.39
CA GLY A 57 -15.30 -5.68 -2.65
C GLY A 57 -15.36 -6.36 -1.28
N PRO A 58 -16.41 -6.11 -0.48
CA PRO A 58 -16.54 -6.60 0.89
C PRO A 58 -16.35 -8.11 1.04
N GLY A 59 -15.54 -8.53 2.01
CA GLY A 59 -15.29 -9.94 2.31
C GLY A 59 -14.42 -10.69 1.29
N ASN A 60 -14.06 -10.04 0.17
CA ASN A 60 -13.24 -10.65 -0.86
C ASN A 60 -11.75 -10.60 -0.50
N PHE A 61 -10.97 -11.42 -1.21
CA PHE A 61 -9.53 -11.39 -1.18
C PHE A 61 -8.93 -11.45 -2.59
N SER A 62 -7.78 -10.82 -2.77
CA SER A 62 -7.07 -10.81 -4.04
C SER A 62 -5.57 -10.96 -3.81
N GLU A 63 -4.87 -11.62 -4.73
CA GLU A 63 -3.42 -11.68 -4.71
C GLU A 63 -2.87 -11.03 -5.98
N ILE A 64 -2.00 -10.04 -5.78
CA ILE A 64 -1.26 -9.35 -6.83
C ILE A 64 0.24 -9.58 -6.64
N ILE A 65 0.97 -9.56 -7.76
CA ILE A 65 2.43 -9.69 -7.79
C ILE A 65 3.01 -8.57 -8.63
N PHE A 66 4.08 -7.94 -8.17
CA PHE A 66 4.93 -7.10 -9.02
C PHE A 66 6.40 -7.51 -8.90
N ILE A 67 7.18 -7.16 -9.92
CA ILE A 67 8.64 -7.29 -9.89
C ILE A 67 9.20 -5.91 -9.58
N ALA A 68 10.01 -5.81 -8.55
CA ALA A 68 10.57 -4.55 -8.11
C ALA A 68 11.70 -4.08 -9.04
N ASP A 69 11.37 -3.59 -10.25
CA ASP A 69 12.37 -3.23 -11.27
C ASP A 69 12.56 -1.72 -11.49
N ASN A 70 11.71 -0.89 -10.87
CA ASN A 70 11.74 0.57 -10.94
C ASN A 70 12.07 1.21 -9.58
N PRO A 71 13.36 1.47 -9.24
CA PRO A 71 13.76 2.01 -7.94
C PRO A 71 13.17 3.38 -7.63
N GLY A 72 12.65 3.53 -6.42
CA GLY A 72 12.10 4.80 -5.91
C GLY A 72 11.29 4.60 -4.64
N ASN A 73 10.44 5.58 -4.34
CA ASN A 73 9.46 5.53 -3.27
C ASN A 73 8.07 5.54 -3.89
N TRP A 74 7.34 4.43 -3.78
CA TRP A 74 6.07 4.24 -4.48
C TRP A 74 4.91 4.08 -3.52
N VAL A 75 3.88 4.90 -3.71
CA VAL A 75 2.67 4.84 -2.88
C VAL A 75 1.79 3.69 -3.34
N PHE A 76 1.23 2.98 -2.36
CA PHE A 76 0.18 1.98 -2.54
C PHE A 76 -1.05 2.41 -1.73
N HIS A 77 -2.17 2.68 -2.39
CA HIS A 77 -3.33 3.28 -1.70
C HIS A 77 -4.67 2.94 -2.34
N CYS A 78 -5.75 3.10 -1.58
CA CYS A 78 -7.10 3.06 -2.16
C CYS A 78 -7.32 4.30 -3.05
N HIS A 79 -7.92 4.17 -4.23
CA HIS A 79 -8.13 5.26 -5.17
C HIS A 79 -9.48 5.97 -4.95
N PHE A 80 -10.26 5.56 -3.95
CA PHE A 80 -11.41 6.32 -3.49
C PHE A 80 -10.92 7.47 -2.58
N PRO A 81 -11.14 8.74 -2.97
CA PRO A 81 -10.54 9.89 -2.25
C PRO A 81 -10.94 9.99 -0.77
N HIS A 82 -12.08 9.40 -0.39
CA HIS A 82 -12.53 9.36 1.00
C HIS A 82 -11.96 8.19 1.80
N HIS A 83 -11.27 7.25 1.15
CA HIS A 83 -10.55 6.14 1.76
C HIS A 83 -9.04 6.38 1.83
N THR A 84 -8.49 7.31 1.05
CA THR A 84 -7.09 7.76 1.19
C THR A 84 -6.86 8.60 2.44
N GLY A 85 -7.90 9.19 3.01
CA GLY A 85 -7.87 9.94 4.27
C GLY A 85 -8.71 9.27 5.35
N ASN A 86 -8.37 9.52 6.62
CA ASN A 86 -9.31 9.24 7.72
C ASN A 86 -10.27 10.42 7.81
N MET A 87 -11.54 10.22 7.43
CA MET A 87 -12.64 11.21 7.46
C MET A 87 -13.02 11.70 8.88
N LYS A 88 -12.06 12.05 9.73
CA LYS A 88 -12.28 12.79 10.98
C LYS A 88 -11.65 14.17 10.86
N ILE A 89 -12.23 15.15 11.55
CA ILE A 89 -11.71 16.52 11.76
C ILE A 89 -10.21 16.57 12.13
N ALA A 90 -9.64 15.48 12.65
CA ALA A 90 -8.22 15.31 12.98
C ALA A 90 -7.30 14.99 11.78
N GLY A 91 -7.83 14.72 10.58
CA GLY A 91 -7.03 14.47 9.37
C GLY A 91 -6.26 15.70 8.86
N TYR A 92 -6.53 16.88 9.42
CA TYR A 92 -5.81 18.12 9.16
C TYR A 92 -4.61 18.36 10.11
N LEU A 93 -4.38 17.50 11.10
CA LEU A 93 -3.41 17.71 12.21
C LEU A 93 -2.26 16.69 12.26
N GLY A 94 -1.81 16.18 11.11
CA GLY A 94 -0.46 15.61 11.01
C GLY A 94 -0.30 14.10 11.21
N ALA A 95 -1.38 13.32 11.28
CA ALA A 95 -1.33 11.86 11.22
C ALA A 95 -1.73 11.37 9.81
N PRO A 96 -0.86 10.71 9.02
CA PRO A 96 -1.27 10.13 7.74
C PRO A 96 -1.96 8.78 7.96
N VAL A 97 -3.04 8.36 7.28
CA VAL A 97 -4.18 8.96 6.54
C VAL A 97 -4.74 7.76 5.76
N GLY A 98 -5.96 7.30 6.08
CA GLY A 98 -6.65 6.26 5.29
C GLY A 98 -5.84 5.00 4.94
N MET A 99 -6.18 4.36 3.83
CA MET A 99 -5.49 3.19 3.28
C MET A 99 -4.31 3.61 2.40
N LEU A 100 -3.17 3.91 3.01
CA LEU A 100 -1.93 4.31 2.33
C LEU A 100 -0.72 3.53 2.87
N ARG A 101 0.16 3.11 1.97
CA ARG A 101 1.48 2.52 2.24
C ARG A 101 2.50 3.06 1.25
N VAL A 102 3.79 2.91 1.58
CA VAL A 102 4.90 3.25 0.69
C VAL A 102 5.83 2.06 0.57
N PHE A 103 6.14 1.64 -0.66
CA PHE A 103 7.25 0.74 -0.96
C PHE A 103 8.51 1.58 -1.18
N HIS A 104 9.52 1.37 -0.34
CA HIS A 104 10.80 2.08 -0.37
C HIS A 104 11.88 1.14 -0.91
N TYR A 105 12.49 1.49 -2.03
CA TYR A 105 13.60 0.72 -2.56
C TYR A 105 14.89 1.02 -1.79
N ALA A 106 15.58 -0.03 -1.34
CA ALA A 106 16.90 0.09 -0.73
C ALA A 106 17.86 0.91 -1.61
N GLY A 107 18.46 1.94 -1.01
CA GLY A 107 19.36 2.89 -1.69
C GLY A 107 18.65 4.07 -2.39
N SER A 108 17.32 4.14 -2.35
CA SER A 108 16.59 5.36 -2.74
C SER A 108 16.69 6.42 -1.65
N PRO A 109 16.45 7.71 -1.96
CA PRO A 109 16.35 8.74 -0.94
C PRO A 109 15.34 8.35 0.15
N ASP A 110 15.72 8.55 1.40
CA ASP A 110 14.86 8.26 2.55
C ASP A 110 13.53 9.01 2.43
N VAL A 111 12.44 8.34 2.78
CA VAL A 111 11.15 9.01 2.94
C VAL A 111 11.16 9.71 4.30
N PRO A 112 11.00 11.04 4.37
CA PRO A 112 11.04 11.77 5.63
C PRO A 112 10.10 11.17 6.67
N ALA A 113 10.62 10.84 7.86
CA ALA A 113 9.85 10.21 8.94
C ALA A 113 8.62 11.02 9.36
N GLN A 114 8.68 12.35 9.22
CA GLN A 114 7.57 13.28 9.44
C GLN A 114 6.32 12.99 8.57
N TYR A 115 6.47 12.26 7.46
CA TYR A 115 5.34 11.80 6.65
C TYR A 115 4.68 10.54 7.21
N PHE A 116 5.16 10.00 8.33
CA PHE A 116 4.62 8.83 9.01
C PHE A 116 4.45 9.03 10.53
N SER A 117 5.07 10.06 11.12
CA SER A 117 4.97 10.39 12.55
C SER A 117 3.94 11.49 12.83
N ASP A 118 2.73 11.15 13.29
CA ASP A 118 2.33 11.21 14.72
C ASP A 118 0.82 11.03 14.96
N ALA A 119 0.39 10.38 16.05
CA ALA A 119 0.27 11.06 17.36
C ALA A 119 1.08 10.48 18.54
N ASN A 120 1.88 9.42 18.39
CA ASN A 120 2.58 8.80 19.53
C ASN A 120 3.92 8.11 19.18
N TYR A 121 4.58 8.47 18.08
CA TYR A 121 5.87 7.85 17.78
C TYR A 121 6.95 8.45 18.69
N LYS A 122 7.40 7.67 19.68
CA LYS A 122 8.61 7.98 20.44
C LYS A 122 9.79 7.31 19.75
N ASP A 123 10.75 8.14 19.36
CA ASP A 123 12.04 7.71 18.81
C ASP A 123 12.71 6.73 19.80
N PRO A 124 13.07 5.50 19.38
CA PRO A 124 13.72 4.52 20.24
C PRO A 124 15.17 4.89 20.62
N THR A 125 15.69 6.01 20.12
CA THR A 125 17.04 6.53 20.43
C THR A 125 17.05 7.70 21.43
N THR A 126 15.87 8.12 21.93
CA THR A 126 15.74 9.10 23.04
C THR A 126 15.02 8.52 24.25
#